data_AF-A0A1U8CC68-F1
#
_entry.id   AF-A0A1U8CC68-F1
#
_cell.length_a   1.000
_cell.length_b   1.000
_cell.length_c   1.000
_cell.angle_alpha   90.00
_cell.angle_beta   90.00
_cell.angle_gamma   90.00
#
_symmetry.space_group_name_H-M   'P 1'
#
loop_
_entity.id
_entity.type
_entity.pdbx_description
1 polymer ?
#
loop_
_entity_poly.entity_id
_entity_poly.type
_entity_poly.pdbx_seq_one_letter_code
_entity_poly.pdbx_strand_id
1 'polypeptide(L)'
;MWTLIYDTIYAHQDKKDDALIGLKSTALLFRENTKKWLSGFGITMLGALSLAGANCGQTLPYYAAVTAIYTVDIHRPEDCWDKFTSNRTLGILLFLGIVLGNLWKEKMEETKQPEDVRVEN
;
A
#
# COMPACT_ATOMS: atom_id res chain seq x y z
N MET A 1 -6.18 3.26 5.67
CA MET A 1 -6.77 2.12 4.94
C MET A 1 -6.10 0.81 5.31
N TRP A 2 -4.77 0.74 5.28
CA TRP A 2 -4.02 -0.44 5.72
C TRP A 2 -4.37 -0.95 7.14
N THR A 3 -4.48 -0.03 8.10
CA THR A 3 -4.92 -0.34 9.48
C THR A 3 -6.32 -0.95 9.53
N LEU A 4 -7.28 -0.43 8.75
CA LEU A 4 -8.64 -0.98 8.68
C LEU A 4 -8.67 -2.38 8.07
N ILE A 5 -7.81 -2.65 7.09
CA ILE A 5 -7.63 -3.99 6.52
C ILE A 5 -7.16 -4.94 7.63
N TYR A 6 -6.17 -4.53 8.40
CA TYR A 6 -5.67 -5.33 9.54
C TYR A 6 -6.72 -5.55 10.62
N ASP A 7 -7.34 -4.49 11.14
CA ASP A 7 -8.33 -4.60 12.22
C ASP A 7 -9.48 -5.53 11.80
N THR A 8 -9.89 -5.46 10.53
CA THR A 8 -10.92 -6.34 9.98
C THR A 8 -10.48 -7.80 9.89
N ILE A 9 -9.21 -8.07 9.55
CA ILE A 9 -8.65 -9.43 9.51
C ILE A 9 -8.57 -10.01 10.93
N TYR A 10 -8.09 -9.25 11.90
CA TYR A 10 -8.02 -9.70 13.29
C TYR A 10 -9.40 -9.92 13.91
N ALA A 11 -10.38 -9.06 13.61
CA ALA A 11 -11.76 -9.27 14.05
C ALA A 11 -12.37 -10.60 13.55
N HIS A 12 -11.84 -11.21 12.48
CA HIS A 12 -12.31 -12.53 12.03
C HIS A 12 -11.79 -13.67 12.92
N GLN A 13 -10.66 -13.50 13.60
CA GLN A 13 -10.12 -14.47 14.55
C GLN A 13 -10.96 -14.49 15.83
N ASP A 14 -11.34 -13.31 16.33
CA ASP A 14 -12.11 -13.16 17.56
C ASP A 14 -13.63 -13.26 17.35
N LYS A 15 -14.09 -13.52 16.12
CA LYS A 15 -15.51 -13.48 15.74
C LYS A 15 -16.44 -14.31 16.64
N LYS A 16 -15.97 -15.48 17.10
CA LYS A 16 -16.76 -16.36 17.99
C LYS A 16 -16.86 -15.77 19.40
N ASP A 17 -15.76 -15.25 19.91
CA ASP A 17 -15.68 -14.68 21.26
C ASP A 17 -16.42 -13.34 21.31
N ASP A 18 -16.27 -12.50 20.29
CA ASP A 18 -17.02 -11.27 20.08
C ASP A 18 -18.53 -11.51 20.09
N ALA A 19 -18.99 -12.56 19.39
CA ALA A 19 -20.39 -12.93 19.36
C ALA A 19 -20.90 -13.41 20.73
N LEU A 20 -20.06 -14.13 21.49
CA LEU A 20 -20.40 -14.66 22.81
C LEU A 20 -20.62 -13.55 23.84
N ILE A 21 -19.80 -12.49 23.79
CA ILE A 21 -19.90 -11.34 24.72
C ILE A 21 -20.78 -10.20 24.20
N GLY A 22 -21.35 -10.33 23.00
CA GLY A 22 -22.21 -9.31 22.37
C GLY A 22 -21.46 -8.09 21.82
N LEU A 23 -20.16 -8.21 21.55
CA LEU A 23 -19.34 -7.17 20.94
C LEU A 23 -19.71 -7.02 19.46
N LYS A 24 -19.82 -5.78 18.97
CA LYS A 24 -20.17 -5.48 17.56
C LYS A 24 -18.93 -5.28 16.70
N SER A 25 -18.14 -6.32 16.48
CA SER A 25 -16.92 -6.23 15.67
C SER A 25 -17.18 -6.10 14.17
N THR A 26 -16.18 -5.61 13.44
CA THR A 26 -16.22 -5.46 11.97
C THR A 26 -16.43 -6.79 11.24
N ALA A 27 -15.98 -7.91 11.82
CA ALA A 27 -16.23 -9.24 11.26
C ALA A 27 -17.71 -9.65 11.35
N LEU A 28 -18.41 -9.24 12.41
CA LEU A 28 -19.86 -9.45 12.54
C LEU A 28 -20.65 -8.47 11.66
N LEU A 29 -20.13 -7.26 11.46
CA LEU A 29 -20.72 -6.26 10.57
C LEU A 29 -20.63 -6.67 9.10
N PHE A 30 -19.45 -7.10 8.63
CA PHE A 30 -19.21 -7.43 7.22
C PHE A 30 -19.63 -8.84 6.83
N ARG A 31 -19.74 -9.76 7.80
CA ARG A 31 -20.22 -11.14 7.60
C ARG A 31 -19.50 -11.84 6.44
N GLU A 32 -20.22 -12.24 5.40
CA GLU A 32 -19.68 -12.90 4.20
C GLU A 32 -19.11 -11.89 3.18
N ASN A 33 -19.43 -10.60 3.32
CA ASN A 33 -18.97 -9.54 2.44
C ASN A 33 -17.61 -8.96 2.82
N THR A 34 -16.93 -9.50 3.84
CA THR A 34 -15.60 -9.05 4.27
C THR A 34 -14.62 -8.91 3.12
N LYS A 35 -14.59 -9.89 2.20
CA LYS A 35 -13.70 -9.84 1.02
C LYS A 35 -13.95 -8.60 0.16
N LYS A 36 -15.21 -8.20 -0.04
CA LYS A 36 -15.55 -6.99 -0.82
C LYS A 36 -15.10 -5.71 -0.13
N TRP A 37 -15.31 -5.61 1.19
CA TRP A 37 -14.88 -4.46 1.98
C TRP A 37 -13.36 -4.34 2.03
N LEU A 38 -12.64 -5.45 2.24
CA LEU A 38 -11.18 -5.48 2.20
C LEU A 38 -10.63 -5.08 0.83
N SER A 39 -11.23 -5.57 -0.26
CA SER A 39 -10.89 -5.12 -1.62
C SER A 39 -11.12 -3.63 -1.80
N GLY A 40 -12.23 -3.09 -1.29
CA GLY A 40 -12.52 -1.65 -1.31
C GLY A 40 -11.44 -0.84 -0.60
N PHE A 41 -11.08 -1.22 0.64
CA PHE A 41 -10.00 -0.57 1.37
C PHE A 41 -8.64 -0.66 0.66
N GLY A 42 -8.36 -1.78 0.01
CA GLY A 42 -7.16 -1.96 -0.82
C GLY A 42 -7.12 -1.00 -2.01
N ILE A 43 -8.21 -0.90 -2.77
CA ILE A 43 -8.33 0.03 -3.90
C ILE A 43 -8.17 1.48 -3.43
N THR A 44 -8.84 1.87 -2.33
CA THR A 44 -8.73 3.24 -1.79
C THR A 44 -7.32 3.55 -1.31
N MET A 45 -6.63 2.59 -0.70
CA MET A 45 -5.23 2.74 -0.30
C MET A 45 -4.33 3.02 -1.51
N LEU A 46 -4.48 2.25 -2.57
CA LEU A 46 -3.65 2.36 -3.77
C LEU A 46 -3.93 3.65 -4.54
N GLY A 47 -5.20 4.08 -4.59
CA GLY A 47 -5.58 5.39 -5.12
C GLY A 47 -4.93 6.53 -4.34
N ALA A 48 -4.93 6.45 -3.00
CA ALA A 48 -4.26 7.44 -2.16
C ALA A 48 -2.73 7.48 -2.36
N LEU A 49 -2.08 6.31 -2.48
CA LEU A 49 -0.64 6.22 -2.77
C LEU A 49 -0.29 6.79 -4.15
N SER A 50 -1.12 6.53 -5.15
CA SER A 50 -0.93 7.07 -6.50
C SER A 50 -1.07 8.59 -6.50
N LEU A 51 -2.08 9.13 -5.81
CA LEU A 51 -2.29 10.56 -5.65
C LEU A 51 -1.15 11.24 -4.89
N ALA A 52 -0.65 10.61 -3.82
CA ALA A 52 0.51 11.09 -3.08
C ALA A 52 1.77 11.16 -3.97
N GLY A 53 2.02 10.11 -4.78
CA GLY A 53 3.12 10.10 -5.73
C GLY A 53 3.05 11.23 -6.76
N ALA A 54 1.85 11.50 -7.28
CA ALA A 54 1.61 12.59 -8.21
C ALA A 54 1.88 13.96 -7.56
N ASN A 55 1.37 14.18 -6.34
CA ASN A 55 1.55 15.43 -5.60
C ASN A 55 3.00 15.67 -5.17
N CYS A 56 3.78 14.61 -4.95
CA CYS A 56 5.20 14.71 -4.60
C CYS A 56 6.14 14.72 -5.82
N GLY A 57 5.61 14.65 -7.05
CA GLY A 57 6.42 14.56 -8.27
C GLY A 57 7.35 13.36 -8.28
N GLN A 58 6.86 12.20 -7.84
CA GLN A 58 7.63 10.96 -7.83
C GLN A 58 7.85 10.40 -9.25
N THR A 59 8.89 9.58 -9.39
CA THR A 59 9.35 9.04 -10.68
C THR A 59 8.96 7.55 -10.86
N LEU A 60 9.32 6.98 -12.01
CA LEU A 60 8.98 5.61 -12.42
C LEU A 60 9.21 4.51 -11.35
N PRO A 61 10.32 4.48 -10.60
CA PRO A 61 10.56 3.47 -9.55
C PRO A 61 9.48 3.45 -8.46
N TYR A 62 8.94 4.61 -8.09
CA TYR A 62 7.85 4.70 -7.12
C TYR A 62 6.57 4.05 -7.65
N TYR A 63 6.18 4.37 -8.88
CA TYR A 63 4.97 3.79 -9.48
C TYR A 63 5.11 2.28 -9.75
N ALA A 64 6.31 1.81 -10.09
CA ALA A 64 6.59 0.39 -10.19
C ALA A 64 6.45 -0.34 -8.85
N ALA A 65 6.86 0.30 -7.74
CA ALA A 65 6.61 -0.23 -6.42
C ALA A 65 5.10 -0.25 -6.12
N VAL A 66 4.37 0.82 -6.42
CA VAL A 66 2.91 0.87 -6.23
C VAL A 66 2.19 -0.22 -7.04
N THR A 67 2.54 -0.46 -8.31
CA THR A 67 1.95 -1.54 -9.12
C THR A 67 2.31 -2.93 -8.61
N ALA A 68 3.51 -3.13 -8.05
CA ALA A 68 3.85 -4.39 -7.39
C ALA A 68 2.92 -4.68 -6.20
N ILE A 69 2.49 -3.65 -5.45
CA ILE A 69 1.50 -3.78 -4.37
C ILE A 69 0.14 -4.25 -4.91
N TYR A 70 -0.28 -3.82 -6.11
CA TYR A 70 -1.52 -4.30 -6.74
C TYR A 70 -1.48 -5.81 -7.03
N THR A 71 -0.31 -6.37 -7.32
CA THR A 71 -0.17 -7.79 -7.68
C THR A 71 -0.17 -8.73 -6.48
N VAL A 72 0.00 -8.19 -5.27
CA VAL A 72 -0.03 -9.00 -4.05
C VAL A 72 -1.48 -9.36 -3.72
N ASP A 73 -1.78 -10.66 -3.77
CA ASP A 73 -3.13 -11.18 -3.56
C ASP A 73 -3.59 -10.97 -2.11
N ILE A 74 -4.54 -10.05 -1.93
CA ILE A 74 -5.19 -9.73 -0.66
C ILE A 74 -6.48 -10.53 -0.43
N HIS A 75 -6.86 -11.47 -1.29
CA HIS A 75 -8.21 -12.03 -1.33
C HIS A 75 -8.46 -13.27 -0.45
N ARG A 76 -7.44 -13.80 0.23
CA ARG A 76 -7.59 -14.90 1.20
C ARG A 76 -7.46 -14.42 2.66
N PRO A 77 -8.56 -14.41 3.45
CA PRO A 77 -8.52 -14.06 4.87
C PRO A 77 -8.03 -15.21 5.77
N GLU A 78 -7.96 -16.44 5.25
CA GLU A 78 -7.73 -17.66 6.05
C GLU A 78 -6.23 -17.89 6.34
N ASP A 79 -5.34 -17.25 5.57
CA ASP A 79 -3.88 -17.31 5.73
C ASP A 79 -3.33 -15.99 6.34
N CYS A 80 -3.78 -15.66 7.56
CA CYS A 80 -3.46 -14.40 8.26
C CYS A 80 -1.95 -14.18 8.50
N TRP A 81 -1.19 -15.27 8.71
CA TRP A 81 0.25 -15.21 9.02
C TRP A 81 1.12 -14.97 7.78
N ASP A 82 0.79 -15.58 6.65
CA ASP A 82 1.51 -15.37 5.39
C ASP A 82 1.30 -13.94 4.88
N LYS A 83 0.13 -13.36 5.14
CA LYS A 83 -0.14 -11.93 4.90
C LYS A 83 0.64 -10.99 5.81
N PHE A 84 0.91 -11.35 7.06
CA PHE A 84 1.74 -10.54 7.95
C PHE A 84 3.15 -10.36 7.38
N THR A 85 3.72 -11.44 6.83
CA THR A 85 5.03 -11.44 6.20
C THR A 85 5.00 -10.70 4.85
N SER A 86 3.96 -10.93 4.05
CA SER A 86 3.74 -10.22 2.77
C SER A 86 3.58 -8.71 2.96
N ASN A 87 2.94 -8.26 4.03
CA ASN A 87 2.76 -6.83 4.23
C ASN A 87 4.02 -6.09 4.68
N ARG A 88 4.92 -6.77 5.40
CA ARG A 88 6.27 -6.22 5.64
C ARG A 88 6.97 -5.96 4.32
N THR A 89 6.82 -6.86 3.34
CA THR A 89 7.32 -6.69 1.97
C THR A 89 6.68 -5.49 1.27
N LEU A 90 5.38 -5.24 1.45
CA LEU A 90 4.72 -4.04 0.90
C LEU A 90 5.35 -2.74 1.42
N GLY A 91 5.63 -2.67 2.72
CA GLY A 91 6.30 -1.53 3.33
C GLY A 91 7.72 -1.31 2.80
N ILE A 92 8.48 -2.40 2.65
CA ILE A 92 9.85 -2.36 2.11
C ILE A 92 9.85 -1.95 0.63
N LEU A 93 8.95 -2.50 -0.18
CA LEU A 93 8.81 -2.16 -1.61
C LEU A 93 8.49 -0.68 -1.79
N LEU A 94 7.52 -0.15 -1.04
CA LEU A 94 7.15 1.26 -1.11
C LEU A 94 8.31 2.16 -0.67
N PHE A 95 8.99 1.82 0.42
CA PHE A 95 10.15 2.56 0.91
C PHE A 95 11.27 2.61 -0.13
N LEU A 96 11.64 1.46 -0.71
CA LEU A 96 12.63 1.39 -1.78
C LEU A 96 12.20 2.18 -3.01
N GLY A 97 10.92 2.10 -3.40
CA GLY A 97 10.37 2.88 -4.51
C GLY A 97 10.50 4.39 -4.31
N ILE A 98 10.28 4.89 -3.10
CA ILE A 98 10.47 6.31 -2.74
C ILE A 98 11.95 6.70 -2.81
N VAL A 99 12.83 5.91 -2.19
CA VAL A 99 14.27 6.19 -2.16
C VAL A 99 14.84 6.21 -3.58
N LEU A 100 14.59 5.16 -4.36
CA LEU A 100 15.02 5.07 -5.76
C LEU A 100 14.37 6.15 -6.62
N GLY A 101 13.11 6.50 -6.33
CA GLY A 101 12.40 7.55 -7.04
C GLY A 101 13.04 8.92 -6.87
N ASN A 102 13.47 9.24 -5.65
CA ASN A 102 14.18 10.49 -5.33
C ASN A 102 15.60 10.50 -5.91
N LEU A 103 16.37 9.42 -5.76
CA LEU A 103 17.72 9.33 -6.33
C LEU A 103 17.71 9.45 -7.86
N TRP A 104 16.71 8.85 -8.51
CA TRP A 104 16.53 8.99 -9.95
C TRP A 104 16.20 10.42 -10.34
N LYS A 105 15.37 11.10 -9.54
CA LYS A 105 15.01 12.50 -9.76
C LYS A 105 16.24 13.41 -9.67
N GLU A 106 17.06 13.27 -8.62
CA GLU A 106 18.32 14.00 -8.45
C GLU A 106 19.25 13.81 -9.65
N LYS A 107 19.45 12.56 -10.11
CA LYS A 107 20.28 12.26 -11.27
C LYS A 107 19.79 12.94 -12.56
N MET A 108 18.47 13.00 -12.76
CA MET A 108 17.87 13.67 -13.92
C MET A 108 18.02 15.19 -13.87
N GLU A 109 17.95 15.78 -12.68
CA GLU A 109 18.21 17.20 -12.46
C GLU A 109 19.70 17.53 -12.68
N GLU A 110 20.62 16.71 -12.17
CA GLU A 110 22.08 16.83 -12.41
C GLU A 110 22.47 16.66 -13.87
N THR A 111 21.74 15.87 -14.67
CA THR A 111 22.05 15.68 -16.10
C THR A 111 21.57 16.85 -16.95
N LYS A 112 20.60 17.64 -16.45
CA LYS A 112 20.03 18.79 -17.16
C LYS A 112 20.85 20.08 -16.99
N GLN A 113 21.56 20.21 -15.88
CA GLN A 113 22.37 21.38 -15.52
C GLN A 113 23.73 21.57 -16.26
N PRO A 114 24.46 20.53 -16.72
CA PRO A 114 25.80 20.69 -17.29
C PRO A 114 25.81 21.12 -18.76
N GLU A 115 24.70 20.98 -19.50
CA GLU A 115 24.58 21.55 -20.84
C GLU A 115 24.25 23.05 -20.82
N ASP A 116 23.42 23.51 -19.88
CA ASP A 116 22.97 24.91 -19.81
C ASP A 116 24.13 25.87 -19.48
N VAL A 117 25.02 25.48 -18.57
CA VAL A 117 26.21 26.26 -18.17
C VAL A 117 27.26 26.38 -19.29
N ARG A 118 27.24 25.48 -20.29
CA ARG A 118 28.18 25.49 -21.42
C ARG A 118 27.69 26.32 -22.62
N VAL A 119 26.39 26.61 -22.68
CA VAL A 119 25.80 27.45 -23.75
C VAL A 119 25.82 28.94 -23.36
N GLU A 120 25.94 29.27 -22.07
CA GLU A 120 25.99 30.66 -21.58
C GLU A 120 27.41 31.25 -21.37
N ASN A 121 28.51 30.54 -21.70
CA ASN A 121 29.89 31.06 -21.60
C ASN A 121 30.62 31.16 -22.95
#